data_AF-A0A533TBB3-F1
#
_entry.id   AF-A0A533TBB3-F1
#
_cell.length_a   1.000
_cell.length_b   1.000
_cell.length_c   1.000
_cell.angle_alpha   90.00
_cell.angle_beta   90.00
_cell.angle_gamma   90.00
#
_symmetry.space_group_name_H-M   'P 1'
#
loop_
_entity.id
_entity.type
_entity.pdbx_description
1 polymer ?
#
loop_
_entity_poly.entity_id
_entity_poly.type
_entity_poly.pdbx_seq_one_letter_code
_entity_poly.pdbx_strand_id
1 'polypeptide(L)' 'MTGSRKKMKAAGVYTTTACAATLDEAPGAYKPMDLILENIRETVDVIEVIKPVYNFKAGGAGD' A
#
# COMPACT_ATOMS: atom_id res chain seq x y z
N MET A 1 -2.41 -14.65 -0.79
CA MET A 1 -2.65 -13.80 0.41
C MET A 1 -1.43 -13.64 1.32
N THR A 2 -0.76 -14.73 1.72
CA THR A 2 0.33 -14.73 2.71
C THR A 2 1.50 -13.80 2.38
N GLY A 3 1.74 -13.50 1.10
CA GLY A 3 2.78 -12.58 0.65
C GLY A 3 2.53 -11.11 1.04
N SER A 4 1.29 -10.62 0.89
CA SER A 4 0.97 -9.20 1.15
C SER A 4 1.12 -8.85 2.63
N ARG A 5 0.60 -9.68 3.54
CA ARG A 5 0.77 -9.49 4.99
C ARG A 5 2.25 -9.52 5.41
N LYS A 6 3.06 -10.41 4.84
CA LYS A 6 4.50 -10.47 5.11
C LYS A 6 5.22 -9.20 4.66
N LYS A 7 4.89 -8.69 3.46
CA LYS A 7 5.45 -7.43 2.95
C LYS A 7 5.09 -6.24 3.84
N MET A 8 3.82 -6.15 4.26
CA MET A 8 3.37 -5.08 5.17
C MET A 8 4.08 -5.15 6.52
N LYS A 9 4.20 -6.35 7.10
CA LYS A 9 4.96 -6.55 8.35
C LYS A 9 6.43 -6.14 8.20
N ALA A 10 7.09 -6.51 7.11
CA ALA A 10 8.48 -6.13 6.84
C ALA A 10 8.64 -4.60 6.66
N ALA A 11 7.60 -3.91 6.19
CA ALA A 11 7.55 -2.47 6.08
C ALA A 11 7.10 -1.75 7.37
N GLY A 12 6.88 -2.47 8.48
CA GLY A 12 6.42 -1.89 9.74
C GLY A 12 4.95 -1.48 9.76
N VAL A 13 4.15 -1.97 8.81
CA VAL A 13 2.73 -1.64 8.68
C VAL A 13 1.88 -2.74 9.31
N TYR A 14 1.15 -2.38 10.36
CA TYR A 14 0.09 -3.23 10.90
C TYR A 14 -1.14 -3.18 9.98
N THR A 15 -1.81 -4.31 9.76
CA THR A 15 -3.00 -4.37 8.91
C THR A 15 -4.04 -5.31 9.50
N THR A 16 -5.29 -4.88 9.48
CA THR A 16 -6.45 -5.70 9.84
C THR A 16 -7.22 -6.19 8.62
N THR A 17 -6.86 -5.73 7.41
CA THR A 17 -7.69 -5.86 6.20
C THR A 17 -7.02 -6.50 5.01
N ALA A 18 -5.73 -6.86 5.09
CA ALA A 18 -5.08 -7.63 4.03
C ALA A 18 -5.69 -9.04 3.90
N CYS A 19 -6.68 -9.23 3.01
CA CYS A 19 -7.41 -10.48 2.81
C CYS A 19 -7.73 -10.72 1.32
N ALA A 20 -8.38 -11.84 1.00
CA ALA A 20 -8.73 -12.23 -0.38
C ALA A 20 -9.55 -11.16 -1.11
N ALA A 21 -10.47 -10.51 -0.41
CA ALA A 21 -11.32 -9.45 -0.95
C ALA A 21 -10.57 -8.15 -1.27
N THR A 22 -9.34 -7.96 -0.77
CA THR A 22 -8.54 -6.73 -0.99
C THR A 22 -7.26 -7.00 -1.78
N LEU A 23 -7.22 -8.08 -2.57
CA LEU A 23 -6.00 -8.47 -3.30
C LEU A 23 -5.66 -7.49 -4.43
N ASP A 24 -6.69 -6.90 -5.03
CA ASP A 24 -6.64 -5.83 -6.03
C ASP A 24 -6.19 -4.47 -5.46
N GLU A 25 -6.22 -4.32 -4.13
CA GLU A 25 -5.65 -3.16 -3.42
C GLU A 25 -4.26 -3.48 -2.81
N ALA A 26 -3.75 -4.70 -2.98
CA ALA A 26 -2.44 -5.07 -2.42
C ALA A 26 -1.31 -4.24 -3.08
N PRO A 27 -0.14 -4.09 -2.43
CA PRO A 27 0.97 -3.32 -3.00
C PRO A 27 1.40 -3.75 -4.42
N GLY A 28 1.17 -5.01 -4.78
CA GLY A 28 1.48 -5.53 -6.11
C GLY A 28 0.46 -5.19 -7.20
N ALA A 29 -0.69 -4.63 -6.86
CA ALA A 29 -1.71 -4.21 -7.82
C ALA A 29 -1.46 -2.80 -8.38
N TYR A 30 -0.62 -2.01 -7.72
CA TYR A 30 -0.24 -0.66 -8.14
C TYR A 30 1.09 -0.63 -8.88
N LYS A 31 1.29 0.42 -9.70
CA LYS A 31 2.59 0.72 -10.29
C LYS A 31 3.62 1.05 -9.19
N PRO A 32 4.91 0.76 -9.41
CA PRO A 32 5.96 1.15 -8.48
C PRO A 32 5.96 2.67 -8.23
N MET A 33 6.17 3.09 -6.99
CA MET A 33 6.24 4.51 -6.61
C MET A 33 7.30 5.25 -7.41
N ASP A 34 8.47 4.65 -7.59
CA ASP A 34 9.60 5.25 -8.31
C ASP A 34 9.23 5.64 -9.75
N LEU A 35 8.43 4.80 -10.41
CA LEU A 35 7.94 5.10 -11.76
C LEU A 35 7.01 6.33 -11.76
N ILE A 36 6.17 6.49 -10.74
CA ILE A 36 5.29 7.65 -10.62
C ILE A 36 6.14 8.91 -10.38
N LEU A 37 7.09 8.85 -9.44
CA LEU A 37 7.96 9.97 -9.09
C LEU A 37 8.79 10.46 -10.30
N GLU A 38 9.33 9.53 -11.10
CA GLU A 38 10.09 9.87 -12.30
C GLU A 38 9.25 10.66 -13.31
N ASN A 39 7.98 10.29 -13.47
CA ASN A 39 7.09 10.88 -14.49
C ASN A 39 6.47 12.22 -14.08
N ILE A 40 6.39 12.52 -12.78
CA ILE A 40 5.75 13.77 -12.30
C ILE A 40 6.75 14.88 -11.93
N ARG A 41 8.04 14.53 -11.77
CA ARG A 41 9.10 15.40 -11.22
C ARG A 41 9.26 16.78 -11.87
N GLU A 42 8.87 16.96 -13.13
CA GLU A 42 8.98 18.25 -13.83
C GLU A 42 7.83 19.21 -13.52
N THR A 43 6.76 18.72 -12.88
CA THR A 43 5.51 19.46 -12.66
C THR A 43 5.14 19.61 -11.19
N VAL A 44 5.79 18.86 -10.29
CA VAL A 44 5.49 18.88 -8.86
C VAL A 44 6.77 18.77 -8.03
N ASP A 45 6.75 19.39 -6.85
CA ASP A 45 7.77 19.24 -5.82
C ASP A 45 7.27 18.30 -4.71
N VAL A 46 8.12 17.32 -4.33
CA VAL A 46 7.81 16.41 -3.22
C VAL A 46 8.23 17.07 -1.90
N ILE A 47 7.24 17.46 -1.10
CA ILE A 47 7.47 18.10 0.21
C ILE A 47 7.79 17.06 1.29
N GLU A 48 7.05 15.95 1.31
CA GLU A 48 7.18 14.91 2.33
C GLU A 48 6.71 13.55 1.81
N VAL A 49 7.31 12.47 2.33
CA VAL A 49 6.89 11.08 2.09
C VAL A 49 6.32 10.49 3.37
N ILE A 50 5.00 10.32 3.41
CA ILE A 50 4.29 9.77 4.57
C ILE A 50 4.26 8.24 4.49
N LYS A 51 4.70 7.57 5.56
CA LYS A 51 4.68 6.10 5.67
C LYS A 51 3.60 5.64 6.65
N PRO A 52 2.63 4.81 6.23
CA PRO A 52 1.59 4.35 7.14
C PRO A 52 2.14 3.36 8.16
N VAL A 53 1.67 3.44 9.41
CA VAL A 53 1.93 2.42 10.45
C VAL A 53 0.74 1.47 10.64
N TYR A 54 -0.45 1.89 10.22
CA TYR A 54 -1.68 1.11 10.29
C TYR A 54 -2.48 1.23 8.99
N ASN A 55 -2.91 0.09 8.44
CA ASN A 55 -3.79 -0.02 7.29
C ASN A 55 -5.14 -0.62 7.71
N PHE A 56 -6.19 0.17 7.51
CA PHE A 56 -7.57 -0.15 7.85
C PHE A 56 -8.49 0.11 6.65
N LYS A 57 -9.48 -0.76 6.48
CA LYS A 57 -10.58 -0.66 5.52
C LYS A 57 -11.85 -1.16 6.21
N ALA A 58 -12.93 -0.39 6.21
CA ALA A 58 -14.21 -0.88 6.69
C ALA A 58 -14.75 -1.98 5.75
N GLY A 59 -15.26 -3.09 6.28
CA GLY A 59 -15.82 -4.21 5.49
C GLY A 59 -14.82 -5.25 4.98
N GLY A 60 -13.51 -5.05 5.16
CA GLY A 60 -12.47 -5.96 4.62
C GLY A 60 -12.33 -7.32 5.30
N ALA A 61 -13.20 -7.69 6.24
CA ALA A 61 -13.17 -8.97 6.93
C ALA A 61 -14.61 -9.45 7.22
N GLY A 62 -15.32 -9.93 6.19
CA GLY A 62 -16.57 -10.66 6.40
C GLY A 62 -17.77 -10.28 5.54
N ASP A 63 -17.60 -9.59 4.41
CA ASP A 63 -18.62 -9.50 3.36
C ASP A 63 -18.39 -10.57 2.27
#